data_AF-A0A554JPB5-F1
#
_entry.id   AF-A0A554JPB5-F1
#
_cell.length_a   1.000
_cell.length_b   1.000
_cell.length_c   1.000
_cell.angle_alpha   90.00
_cell.angle_beta   90.00
_cell.angle_gamma   90.00
#
_symmetry.space_group_name_H-M   'P 1'
#
loop_
_entity.id
_entity.type
_entity.pdbx_description
1 polymer ?
#
loop_
_entity_poly.entity_id
_entity_poly.type
_entity_poly.pdbx_seq_one_letter_code
_entity_poly.pdbx_strand_id
1 'polypeptide(L)'
;ELEWINGPITATVIKDEAIDMEFGTGVMTITPWHDATDFEIARRHSLDKEQIIDFNGKLLDIAGEFKGIHIKKARPLIAERLKEKGLLEKIDENYSHRVATNSRGGGMIEPQIKEQWFVKMEPLAEMAIHAIEKGSIKFIPDNYRKIFLYWMENTLDWNISRQIVWGIPIPAKLCDQCGAGVPDLDNSITKCLTCGGAVRQDSDTFDTWFSSGQWPYLALGYPNHSDFQTYYPTDVMETGHDLIFRWVPRMVIFGLYRAKEAPFHTVYLHGLVNDAKGKKMSKSKGNVINPLELSKKYGTDALRMGLMVGNTPGTNLSLSEDKIKAYKHFANKIWNASKFVLAAIENADLVTQPKLAAEDQKSLDELKAITEEITADMEAYRLYLAAEKLYHYFWHTFADKIVEEAKPRLRSEDAGGKLSAQWTLLTILSTSLKLLHPFMPFVTETVWGQMPHQKETLLMIAEWPRFDSSNNKDES
;
A
#
# COMPACT_ATOMS: atom_id res chain seq x y z
N GLU A 1 -12.44 16.69 52.36
CA GLU A 1 -11.94 15.38 52.79
C GLU A 1 -13.00 14.34 52.47
N LEU A 2 -12.61 13.23 51.87
CA LEU A 2 -13.48 12.14 51.44
C LEU A 2 -12.87 10.83 51.93
N GLU A 3 -13.70 9.88 52.37
CA GLU A 3 -13.22 8.53 52.65
C GLU A 3 -12.83 7.83 51.34
N TRP A 4 -11.68 7.16 51.33
CA TRP A 4 -11.23 6.33 50.21
C TRP A 4 -10.78 4.94 50.70
N ILE A 5 -10.34 4.10 49.77
CA ILE A 5 -9.92 2.73 50.05
C ILE A 5 -8.84 2.69 51.15
N ASN A 6 -7.81 3.52 51.03
CA ASN A 6 -6.66 3.55 51.95
C ASN A 6 -6.81 4.60 53.08
N GLY A 7 -8.01 5.17 53.26
CA GLY A 7 -8.30 6.20 54.26
C GLY A 7 -8.70 7.55 53.64
N PRO A 8 -8.80 8.62 54.45
CA PRO A 8 -9.26 9.93 53.99
C PRO A 8 -8.32 10.57 52.96
N ILE A 9 -8.90 11.16 51.92
CA ILE A 9 -8.18 11.90 50.86
C ILE A 9 -8.75 13.32 50.69
N THR A 10 -7.95 14.20 50.08
CA THR A 10 -8.42 15.49 49.58
C THR A 10 -8.50 15.42 48.06
N ALA A 11 -9.70 15.66 47.51
CA ALA A 11 -9.92 15.71 46.08
C ALA A 11 -9.90 17.16 45.59
N THR A 12 -9.16 17.41 44.52
CA THR A 12 -9.15 18.69 43.80
C THR A 12 -10.14 18.61 42.64
N VAL A 13 -11.08 19.56 42.57
CA VAL A 13 -12.04 19.65 41.47
C VAL A 13 -11.61 20.76 40.52
N ILE A 14 -11.43 20.42 39.25
CA ILE A 14 -11.06 21.34 38.19
C ILE A 14 -12.14 21.38 37.11
N LYS A 15 -12.22 22.50 36.38
CA LYS A 15 -13.05 22.62 35.18
C LYS A 15 -12.16 22.45 33.97
N ASP A 16 -12.56 21.59 33.03
CA ASP A 16 -11.85 21.37 31.78
C ASP A 16 -12.85 21.11 30.64
N GLU A 17 -12.53 21.58 29.44
CA GLU A 17 -13.39 21.47 28.25
C GLU A 17 -13.44 20.05 27.67
N ALA A 18 -12.54 19.15 28.08
CA ALA A 18 -12.53 17.76 27.64
C ALA A 18 -13.70 16.93 28.21
N ILE A 19 -14.47 17.46 29.16
CA ILE A 19 -15.57 16.76 29.82
C ILE A 19 -16.85 16.84 29.00
N ASP A 20 -17.46 15.68 28.75
CA ASP A 20 -18.82 15.57 28.24
C ASP A 20 -19.83 15.55 29.41
N MET A 21 -20.59 16.63 29.55
CA MET A 21 -21.59 16.79 30.62
C MET A 21 -22.80 15.86 30.45
N GLU A 22 -23.04 15.31 29.26
CA GLU A 22 -24.11 14.35 29.02
C GLU A 22 -23.70 12.91 29.39
N PHE A 23 -22.39 12.66 29.57
CA PHE A 23 -21.85 11.35 29.88
C PHE A 23 -21.72 11.11 31.40
N GLY A 24 -22.26 9.99 31.87
CA GLY A 24 -22.15 9.57 33.28
C GLY A 24 -22.73 10.61 34.23
N THR A 25 -21.91 11.13 35.14
CA THR A 25 -22.30 12.15 36.13
C THR A 25 -21.89 13.57 35.72
N GLY A 26 -21.27 13.76 34.55
CA GLY A 26 -20.60 15.01 34.18
C GLY A 26 -19.33 15.30 35.00
N VAL A 27 -18.82 14.31 35.75
CA VAL A 27 -17.56 14.38 36.51
C VAL A 27 -16.78 13.07 36.28
N MET A 28 -15.47 13.16 36.01
CA MET A 28 -14.60 12.00 35.85
C MET A 28 -13.36 12.10 36.75
N THR A 29 -12.76 10.95 37.05
CA THR A 29 -11.43 10.87 37.68
C THR A 29 -10.34 11.17 36.66
N ILE A 30 -9.24 11.77 37.11
CA ILE A 30 -8.08 12.09 36.27
C ILE A 30 -6.91 11.21 36.70
N THR A 31 -6.40 10.38 35.80
CA THR A 31 -5.31 9.41 36.00
C THR A 31 -4.16 9.63 34.98
N PRO A 32 -3.36 10.70 35.14
CA PRO A 32 -2.49 11.22 34.08
C PRO A 32 -1.43 10.26 33.55
N TRP A 33 -1.03 9.27 34.36
CA TRP A 33 -0.02 8.30 33.95
C TRP A 33 -0.57 7.23 33.00
N HIS A 34 -1.88 6.99 33.05
CA HIS A 34 -2.54 5.81 32.47
C HIS A 34 -3.60 6.13 31.41
N ASP A 35 -3.83 7.41 31.11
CA ASP A 35 -4.71 7.85 30.02
C ASP A 35 -4.16 9.11 29.32
N ALA A 36 -4.29 9.16 27.99
CA ALA A 36 -3.74 10.27 27.19
C ALA A 36 -4.53 11.57 27.35
N THR A 37 -5.84 11.49 27.52
CA THR A 37 -6.70 12.65 27.77
C THR A 37 -6.39 13.22 29.15
N ASP A 38 -6.28 12.35 30.16
CA ASP A 38 -5.91 12.71 31.52
C ASP A 38 -4.50 13.31 31.60
N PHE A 39 -3.55 12.79 30.81
CA PHE A 39 -2.21 13.36 30.69
C PHE A 39 -2.26 14.81 30.19
N GLU A 40 -3.05 15.09 29.15
CA GLU A 40 -3.20 16.44 28.60
C GLU A 40 -3.95 17.37 29.54
N ILE A 41 -5.00 16.89 30.24
CA ILE A 41 -5.67 17.65 31.31
C ILE A 41 -4.66 18.01 32.39
N ALA A 42 -3.89 17.04 32.87
CA ALA A 42 -2.86 17.28 33.88
C ALA A 42 -1.77 18.24 33.40
N ARG A 43 -1.44 18.24 32.12
CA ARG A 43 -0.50 19.21 31.54
C ARG A 43 -1.09 20.62 31.52
N ARG A 44 -2.36 20.79 31.12
CA ARG A 44 -3.05 22.09 31.10
C ARG A 44 -3.18 22.70 32.49
N HIS A 45 -3.50 21.88 33.49
CA HIS A 45 -3.77 22.31 34.86
C HIS A 45 -2.60 22.10 35.82
N SER A 46 -1.43 21.69 35.32
CA SER A 46 -0.22 21.46 36.12
C SER A 46 -0.43 20.48 37.29
N LEU A 47 -1.12 19.36 37.01
CA LEU A 47 -1.36 18.29 37.99
C LEU A 47 -0.20 17.30 38.04
N ASP A 48 -0.02 16.72 39.23
CA ASP A 48 0.91 15.64 39.50
C ASP A 48 0.57 14.39 38.69
N LYS A 49 1.61 13.61 38.38
CA LYS A 49 1.51 12.40 37.56
C LYS A 49 2.17 11.29 38.34
N GLU A 50 1.38 10.32 38.75
CA GLU A 50 1.83 9.25 39.63
C GLU A 50 1.57 7.89 39.00
N GLN A 51 2.62 7.09 38.89
CA GLN A 51 2.53 5.75 38.37
C GLN A 51 1.93 4.82 39.43
N ILE A 52 0.87 4.10 39.07
CA ILE A 52 0.29 3.05 39.94
C ILE A 52 0.45 1.65 39.35
N ILE A 53 0.66 1.51 38.04
CA ILE A 53 0.85 0.22 37.36
C ILE A 53 2.25 0.15 36.74
N ASP A 54 3.00 -0.90 37.06
CA ASP A 54 4.32 -1.19 36.50
C ASP A 54 4.25 -1.73 35.04
N PHE A 55 5.41 -1.87 34.39
CA PHE A 55 5.49 -2.38 33.01
C PHE A 55 5.10 -3.86 32.84
N ASN A 56 4.91 -4.60 33.94
CA ASN A 56 4.42 -5.99 33.94
C ASN A 56 2.93 -6.08 34.25
N GLY A 57 2.23 -4.93 34.35
CA GLY A 57 0.81 -4.87 34.67
C GLY A 57 0.52 -5.20 36.14
N LYS A 58 1.46 -5.00 37.06
CA LYS A 58 1.28 -5.15 38.51
C LYS A 58 1.19 -3.79 39.19
N LEU A 59 0.41 -3.74 40.27
CA LEU A 59 0.26 -2.53 41.06
C LEU A 59 1.51 -2.24 41.91
N LEU A 60 1.94 -0.98 41.92
CA LEU A 60 3.05 -0.47 42.72
C LEU A 60 2.65 -0.26 44.19
N ASP A 61 3.62 0.13 45.02
CA ASP A 61 3.46 0.28 46.47
C ASP A 61 2.34 1.24 46.87
N ILE A 62 2.09 2.25 46.05
CA ILE A 62 1.01 3.22 46.25
C ILE A 62 -0.39 2.58 46.31
N ALA A 63 -0.58 1.41 45.68
CA ALA A 63 -1.85 0.72 45.70
C ALA A 63 -2.17 0.08 47.06
N GLY A 64 -1.29 0.20 48.06
CA GLY A 64 -1.53 -0.26 49.43
C GLY A 64 -1.73 -1.77 49.49
N GLU A 65 -2.88 -2.21 49.98
CA GLU A 65 -3.22 -3.63 50.12
C GLU A 65 -3.22 -4.41 48.79
N PHE A 66 -3.34 -3.71 47.65
CA PHE A 66 -3.31 -4.33 46.33
C PHE A 66 -1.91 -4.39 45.69
N LYS A 67 -0.86 -3.95 46.41
CA LYS A 67 0.52 -3.97 45.95
C LYS A 67 0.91 -5.36 45.39
N GLY A 68 1.56 -5.36 44.23
CA GLY A 68 2.08 -6.54 43.55
C GLY A 68 1.02 -7.40 42.83
N ILE A 69 -0.27 -7.09 43.00
CA ILE A 69 -1.35 -7.79 42.30
C ILE A 69 -1.42 -7.31 40.84
N HIS A 70 -1.57 -8.24 39.91
CA HIS A 70 -1.74 -7.91 38.49
C HIS A 70 -3.11 -7.25 38.24
N ILE A 71 -3.17 -6.21 37.40
CA ILE A 71 -4.34 -5.34 37.15
C ILE A 71 -5.64 -6.11 36.87
N LYS A 72 -5.57 -7.17 36.06
CA LYS A 72 -6.71 -8.05 35.73
C LYS A 72 -7.36 -8.68 36.97
N LYS A 73 -6.57 -8.98 38.01
CA LYS A 73 -7.06 -9.54 39.29
C LYS A 73 -7.41 -8.43 40.28
N ALA A 74 -6.69 -7.31 40.24
CA ALA A 74 -6.91 -6.21 41.16
C ALA A 74 -8.25 -5.49 40.91
N ARG A 75 -8.67 -5.29 39.65
CA ARG A 75 -9.91 -4.56 39.32
C ARG A 75 -11.15 -5.10 40.04
N PRO A 76 -11.47 -6.41 40.03
CA PRO A 76 -12.59 -6.96 40.80
C PRO A 76 -12.44 -6.76 42.31
N LEU A 77 -11.25 -6.99 42.87
CA LEU A 77 -11.00 -6.84 44.31
C LEU A 77 -11.16 -5.39 44.78
N ILE A 78 -10.76 -4.42 43.95
CA ILE A 78 -10.97 -3.00 44.20
C ILE A 78 -12.46 -2.66 44.22
N ALA A 79 -13.24 -3.19 43.27
CA ALA A 79 -14.69 -2.98 43.24
C ALA A 79 -15.39 -3.59 44.47
N GLU A 80 -14.97 -4.78 44.91
CA GLU A 80 -15.43 -5.40 46.15
C GLU A 80 -15.12 -4.53 47.37
N ARG A 81 -13.89 -4.01 47.48
CA ARG A 81 -13.52 -3.14 48.60
C ARG A 81 -14.26 -1.80 48.60
N LEU A 82 -14.50 -1.20 47.42
CA LEU A 82 -15.34 0.00 47.31
C LEU A 82 -16.77 -0.28 47.78
N LYS A 83 -17.32 -1.46 47.46
CA LYS A 83 -18.63 -1.90 47.94
C LYS A 83 -18.66 -2.09 49.46
N GLU A 84 -17.65 -2.75 50.03
CA GLU A 84 -17.52 -2.94 51.49
C GLU A 84 -17.47 -1.61 52.25
N LYS A 85 -16.84 -0.59 51.67
CA LYS A 85 -16.77 0.77 52.22
C LYS A 85 -17.99 1.66 51.91
N GLY A 86 -18.97 1.17 51.16
CA GLY A 86 -20.13 1.96 50.75
C GLY A 86 -19.80 3.09 49.75
N LEU A 87 -18.67 3.01 49.05
CA LEU A 87 -18.20 3.99 48.06
C LEU A 87 -18.61 3.64 46.62
N LEU A 88 -19.26 2.48 46.42
CA LEU A 88 -19.71 2.01 45.12
C LEU A 88 -21.23 2.16 44.98
N GLU A 89 -21.67 3.06 44.11
CA GLU A 89 -23.10 3.29 43.85
C GLU A 89 -23.69 2.27 42.87
N LYS A 90 -23.04 2.08 41.71
CA LYS A 90 -23.53 1.22 40.63
C LYS A 90 -22.36 0.59 39.87
N ILE A 91 -22.51 -0.68 39.48
CA ILE A 91 -21.74 -1.31 38.40
C ILE A 91 -22.67 -1.45 37.19
N ASP A 92 -22.23 -0.95 36.03
CA ASP A 92 -22.97 -1.13 34.79
C ASP A 92 -22.38 -2.28 33.97
N GLU A 93 -23.00 -3.45 34.08
CA GLU A 93 -22.59 -4.68 33.35
C GLU A 93 -22.87 -4.61 31.85
N ASN A 94 -23.66 -3.63 31.39
CA ASN A 94 -24.02 -3.46 29.98
C ASN A 94 -23.19 -2.37 29.29
N TYR A 95 -22.19 -1.81 29.97
CA TYR A 95 -21.37 -0.74 29.42
C TYR A 95 -20.44 -1.24 28.30
N SER A 96 -20.69 -0.77 27.08
CA SER A 96 -19.85 -1.06 25.93
C SER A 96 -18.96 0.14 25.62
N HIS A 97 -17.66 -0.08 25.52
CA HIS A 97 -16.69 0.94 25.14
C HIS A 97 -15.60 0.38 24.25
N ARG A 98 -14.80 1.28 23.67
CA ARG A 98 -13.68 0.92 22.80
C ARG A 98 -12.44 0.64 23.64
N VAL A 99 -11.87 -0.55 23.48
CA VAL A 99 -10.61 -0.95 24.14
C VAL A 99 -9.50 -0.98 23.10
N ALA A 100 -8.40 -0.28 23.37
CA ALA A 100 -7.21 -0.32 22.53
C ALA A 100 -6.44 -1.63 22.74
N THR A 101 -6.12 -2.30 21.64
CA THR A 101 -5.37 -3.58 21.66
C THR A 101 -4.18 -3.53 20.71
N ASN A 102 -3.10 -4.20 21.08
CA ASN A 102 -1.94 -4.39 20.22
C ASN A 102 -2.35 -5.10 18.93
N SER A 103 -2.08 -4.48 17.77
CA SER A 103 -2.53 -5.00 16.48
C SER A 103 -1.91 -6.34 16.07
N ARG A 104 -0.78 -6.74 16.67
CA ARG A 104 -0.09 -8.00 16.40
C ARG A 104 -0.40 -9.08 17.44
N GLY A 105 -0.32 -8.73 18.73
CA GLY A 105 -0.48 -9.66 19.85
C GLY A 105 -1.88 -9.72 20.46
N GLY A 106 -2.77 -8.78 20.14
CA GLY A 106 -4.14 -8.70 20.66
C GLY A 106 -4.27 -8.30 22.14
N GLY A 107 -3.15 -8.22 22.87
CA GLY A 107 -3.14 -7.75 24.27
C GLY A 107 -3.66 -6.33 24.41
N MET A 108 -4.36 -6.06 25.51
CA MET A 108 -4.81 -4.72 25.87
C MET A 108 -3.61 -3.79 26.02
N ILE A 109 -3.72 -2.57 25.48
CA ILE A 109 -2.68 -1.55 25.61
C ILE A 109 -2.86 -0.86 26.97
N GLU A 110 -1.76 -0.67 27.68
CA GLU A 110 -1.67 0.10 28.92
C GLU A 110 -0.88 1.38 28.62
N PRO A 111 -1.51 2.56 28.63
CA PRO A 111 -0.78 3.81 28.51
C PRO A 111 0.21 3.99 29.67
N GLN A 112 1.40 4.45 29.36
CA GLN A 112 2.49 4.66 30.31
C GLN A 112 3.27 5.89 29.87
N ILE A 113 3.70 6.71 30.82
CA ILE A 113 4.66 7.78 30.56
C ILE A 113 6.05 7.16 30.46
N LYS A 114 6.76 7.45 29.37
CA LYS A 114 8.11 6.95 29.13
C LYS A 114 8.92 7.94 28.29
N GLU A 115 10.17 8.13 28.67
CA GLU A 115 11.15 8.87 27.87
C GLU A 115 11.42 8.13 26.54
N GLN A 116 11.21 8.81 25.42
CA GLN A 116 11.33 8.25 24.07
C GLN A 116 11.91 9.29 23.11
N TRP A 117 12.37 8.84 21.94
CA TRP A 117 12.81 9.74 20.88
C TRP A 117 11.63 10.16 20.01
N PHE A 118 11.44 11.46 19.86
CA PHE A 118 10.41 12.05 19.02
C PHE A 118 11.00 12.91 17.91
N VAL A 119 10.36 12.91 16.75
CA VAL A 119 10.59 13.89 15.69
C VAL A 119 9.49 14.93 15.77
N LYS A 120 9.87 16.21 15.81
CA LYS A 120 8.91 17.33 15.72
C LYS A 120 8.30 17.37 14.33
N MET A 121 7.01 17.05 14.21
CA MET A 121 6.39 16.77 12.91
C MET A 121 5.83 17.99 12.20
N GLU A 122 5.33 18.97 12.94
CA GLU A 122 4.70 20.20 12.42
C GLU A 122 5.48 20.86 11.25
N PRO A 123 6.77 21.22 11.37
CA PRO A 123 7.50 21.85 10.25
C PRO A 123 7.72 20.91 9.06
N LEU A 124 7.77 19.60 9.29
CA LEU A 124 7.91 18.60 8.24
C LEU A 124 6.59 18.40 7.49
N ALA A 125 5.47 18.46 8.21
CA ALA A 125 4.14 18.35 7.64
C ALA A 125 3.80 19.58 6.79
N GLU A 126 4.12 20.79 7.26
CA GLU A 126 3.95 22.03 6.47
C GLU A 126 4.70 21.96 5.13
N MET A 127 5.93 21.44 5.14
CA MET A 127 6.72 21.23 3.93
C MET A 127 6.03 20.28 2.94
N ALA A 128 5.46 19.19 3.45
CA ALA A 128 4.71 18.22 2.63
C ALA A 128 3.41 18.83 2.10
N ILE A 129 2.65 19.54 2.93
CA ILE A 129 1.41 20.23 2.53
C ILE A 129 1.68 21.17 1.36
N HIS A 130 2.69 22.03 1.48
CA HIS A 130 3.05 22.99 0.43
C HIS A 130 3.41 22.31 -0.90
N ALA A 131 4.13 21.18 -0.84
CA ALA A 131 4.47 20.42 -2.04
C ALA A 131 3.21 19.84 -2.73
N ILE A 132 2.25 19.33 -1.95
CA ILE A 132 0.97 18.83 -2.47
C ILE A 132 0.08 19.95 -3.00
N GLU A 133 0.11 21.13 -2.39
CA GLU A 133 -0.63 22.31 -2.86
C GLU A 133 -0.09 22.87 -4.17
N LYS A 134 1.24 22.85 -4.36
CA LYS A 134 1.89 23.20 -5.62
C LYS A 134 1.68 22.18 -6.74
N GLY A 135 1.08 21.03 -6.46
CA GLY A 135 0.86 19.97 -7.44
C GLY A 135 2.11 19.15 -7.76
N SER A 136 3.13 19.13 -6.88
CA SER A 136 4.36 18.35 -7.08
C SER A 136 4.11 16.84 -7.12
N ILE A 137 2.98 16.37 -6.56
CA ILE A 137 2.57 14.97 -6.53
C ILE A 137 1.11 14.86 -6.95
N LYS A 138 0.84 14.01 -7.94
CA LYS A 138 -0.51 13.60 -8.34
C LYS A 138 -0.94 12.35 -7.57
N PHE A 139 -2.19 12.30 -7.10
CA PHE A 139 -2.74 11.10 -6.46
C PHE A 139 -3.75 10.43 -7.38
N ILE A 140 -3.71 9.11 -7.48
CA ILE A 140 -4.69 8.32 -8.22
C ILE A 140 -5.28 7.29 -7.25
N PRO A 141 -6.56 7.38 -6.88
CA PRO A 141 -7.52 8.43 -7.24
C PRO A 141 -7.31 9.77 -6.49
N ASP A 142 -7.82 10.86 -7.07
CA ASP A 142 -7.58 12.24 -6.60
C ASP A 142 -8.11 12.52 -5.18
N ASN A 143 -9.10 11.76 -4.69
CA ASN A 143 -9.68 11.95 -3.36
C ASN A 143 -8.64 11.72 -2.24
N TYR A 144 -7.61 10.91 -2.48
CA TYR A 144 -6.54 10.67 -1.51
C TYR A 144 -5.65 11.89 -1.27
N ARG A 145 -5.64 12.88 -2.18
CA ARG A 145 -5.01 14.17 -1.93
C ARG A 145 -5.59 14.86 -0.69
N LYS A 146 -6.93 14.87 -0.56
CA LYS A 146 -7.61 15.48 0.60
C LYS A 146 -7.31 14.71 1.88
N ILE A 147 -7.28 13.38 1.79
CA ILE A 147 -6.97 12.50 2.92
C ILE A 147 -5.53 12.75 3.42
N PHE A 148 -4.58 12.89 2.49
CA PHE A 148 -3.19 13.19 2.81
C PHE A 148 -3.07 14.54 3.52
N LEU A 149 -3.67 15.59 2.97
CA LEU A 149 -3.62 16.95 3.54
C LEU A 149 -4.22 16.99 4.95
N TYR A 150 -5.41 16.42 5.13
CA TYR A 150 -6.04 16.33 6.44
C TYR A 150 -5.14 15.64 7.47
N TRP A 151 -4.43 14.58 7.08
CA TRP A 151 -3.54 13.87 8.01
C TRP A 151 -2.28 14.68 8.34
N MET A 152 -1.73 15.42 7.38
CA MET A 152 -0.60 16.33 7.63
C MET A 152 -0.97 17.50 8.52
N GLU A 153 -2.15 18.11 8.33
CA GLU A 153 -2.64 19.22 9.15
C GLU A 153 -2.85 18.85 10.62
N ASN A 154 -3.10 17.56 10.90
CA ASN A 154 -3.45 17.06 12.24
C ASN A 154 -2.38 16.11 12.81
N THR A 155 -1.15 16.13 12.29
CA THR A 155 -0.10 15.23 12.78
C THR A 155 0.39 15.62 14.18
N LEU A 156 0.69 14.61 14.99
CA LEU A 156 1.41 14.77 16.25
C LEU A 156 2.89 14.45 16.06
N ASP A 157 3.72 14.82 17.04
CA ASP A 157 5.12 14.44 17.07
C ASP A 157 5.29 12.92 17.06
N TRP A 158 6.19 12.46 16.20
CA TRP A 158 6.31 11.04 15.91
C TRP A 158 7.32 10.38 16.83
N ASN A 159 6.85 9.48 17.68
CA ASN A 159 7.73 8.57 18.43
C ASN A 159 8.44 7.63 17.45
N ILE A 160 9.75 7.82 17.28
CA ILE A 160 10.60 7.04 16.39
C ILE A 160 11.34 5.90 17.09
N SER A 161 11.28 5.80 18.43
CA SER A 161 12.00 4.75 19.15
C SER A 161 11.11 3.57 19.57
N ARG A 162 11.67 2.37 19.56
CA ARG A 162 10.97 1.11 19.86
C ARG A 162 11.85 0.23 20.74
N GLN A 163 11.25 -0.32 21.80
CA GLN A 163 11.89 -1.31 22.69
C GLN A 163 11.81 -2.72 22.09
N ILE A 164 12.35 -2.88 20.88
CA ILE A 164 12.44 -4.17 20.18
C ILE A 164 13.88 -4.41 19.77
N VAL A 165 14.30 -5.68 19.82
CA VAL A 165 15.67 -6.10 19.46
C VAL A 165 15.91 -6.10 17.95
N TRP A 166 14.85 -6.19 17.14
CA TRP A 166 14.94 -6.25 15.69
C TRP A 166 14.67 -4.87 15.07
N GLY A 167 15.74 -4.17 14.71
CA GLY A 167 15.67 -2.87 14.05
C GLY A 167 17.05 -2.21 13.98
N ILE A 168 17.11 -1.04 13.34
CA ILE A 168 18.33 -0.24 13.29
C ILE A 168 18.48 0.44 14.67
N PRO A 169 19.58 0.22 15.40
CA PRO A 169 19.79 0.88 16.69
C PRO A 169 19.80 2.40 16.55
N ILE A 170 19.21 3.10 17.51
CA ILE A 170 19.32 4.57 17.56
C ILE A 170 20.77 4.90 17.97
N PRO A 171 21.53 5.67 17.16
CA PRO A 171 22.90 6.03 17.48
C PRO A 171 22.91 7.15 18.51
N ALA A 172 22.56 6.81 19.75
CA ALA A 172 22.48 7.73 20.87
C ALA A 172 23.04 7.10 22.14
N LYS A 173 23.34 7.96 23.11
CA LYS A 173 23.74 7.58 24.46
C LYS A 173 22.80 8.18 25.49
N LEU A 174 22.53 7.41 26.53
CA LEU A 174 21.70 7.79 27.67
C LEU A 174 22.59 7.89 28.91
N CYS A 175 22.34 8.90 29.75
CA CYS A 175 23.02 9.02 31.04
C CYS A 175 22.35 8.15 32.10
N ASP A 176 23.14 7.35 32.82
CA ASP A 176 22.63 6.48 33.88
C ASP A 176 22.22 7.24 35.16
N GLN A 177 22.63 8.50 35.30
CA GLN A 177 22.33 9.32 36.48
C GLN A 177 21.14 10.26 36.29
N CYS A 178 21.04 10.92 35.14
CA CYS A 178 20.03 11.96 34.91
C CYS A 178 19.05 11.66 33.76
N GLY A 179 19.16 10.50 33.10
CA GLY A 179 18.26 10.09 32.00
C GLY A 179 18.48 10.82 30.68
N ALA A 180 19.25 11.91 30.66
CA ALA A 180 19.49 12.70 29.45
C ALA A 180 20.03 11.84 28.28
N GLY A 181 19.34 11.93 27.14
CA GLY A 181 19.72 11.27 25.89
C GLY A 181 20.35 12.24 24.90
N VAL A 182 21.41 11.80 24.22
CA VAL A 182 22.10 12.60 23.20
C VAL A 182 22.46 11.73 21.98
N PRO A 183 22.18 12.15 20.74
CA PRO A 183 22.69 11.48 19.55
C PRO A 183 24.22 11.47 19.52
N ASP A 184 24.82 10.33 19.19
CA ASP A 184 26.27 10.13 19.11
C ASP A 184 26.63 9.28 17.90
N LEU A 185 26.65 9.91 16.72
CA LEU A 185 26.90 9.23 15.44
C LEU A 185 28.32 8.67 15.33
N ASP A 186 29.30 9.35 15.92
CA ASP A 186 30.73 8.99 15.86
C ASP A 186 31.19 8.17 17.08
N ASN A 187 30.26 7.79 17.97
CA ASN A 187 30.52 7.09 19.22
C ASN A 187 31.57 7.79 20.11
N SER A 188 31.61 9.12 20.10
CA SER A 188 32.64 9.94 20.74
C SER A 188 32.30 10.35 22.17
N ILE A 189 31.03 10.31 22.57
CA ILE A 189 30.57 10.80 23.86
C ILE A 189 30.86 9.77 24.97
N THR A 190 31.76 10.09 25.89
CA THR A 190 32.16 9.15 26.97
C THR A 190 31.60 9.53 28.34
N LYS A 191 31.05 10.74 28.49
CA LYS A 191 30.41 11.25 29.71
C LYS A 191 29.19 12.09 29.34
N CYS A 192 28.24 12.19 30.27
CA CYS A 192 27.03 12.97 30.08
C CYS A 192 27.36 14.46 29.93
N LEU A 193 26.81 15.08 28.89
CA LEU A 193 27.02 16.50 28.61
C LEU A 193 26.30 17.42 29.61
N THR A 194 25.29 16.90 30.32
CA THR A 194 24.48 17.65 31.29
C THR A 194 25.06 17.60 32.70
N CYS A 195 25.42 16.40 33.19
CA CYS A 195 25.85 16.20 34.59
C CYS A 195 27.25 15.59 34.76
N GLY A 196 27.95 15.22 33.69
CA GLY A 196 29.26 14.57 33.74
C GLY A 196 29.26 13.10 34.16
N GLY A 197 28.08 12.52 34.42
CA GLY A 197 27.89 11.12 34.80
C GLY A 197 28.25 10.12 33.68
N ALA A 198 28.24 8.83 34.03
CA ALA A 198 28.43 7.75 33.08
C ALA A 198 27.30 7.72 32.03
N VAL A 199 27.65 7.29 30.82
CA VAL A 199 26.72 7.13 29.71
C VAL A 199 26.79 5.72 29.17
N ARG A 200 25.65 5.21 28.71
CA ARG A 200 25.52 3.93 28.02
C ARG A 200 24.90 4.13 26.66
N GLN A 201 25.13 3.18 25.76
CA GLN A 201 24.46 3.17 24.47
C GLN A 201 22.95 2.96 24.66
N ASP A 202 22.15 3.65 23.86
CA ASP A 202 20.71 3.41 23.80
C ASP A 202 20.44 2.03 23.18
N SER A 203 19.56 1.27 23.81
CA SER A 203 19.13 -0.05 23.36
C SER A 203 17.90 0.00 22.44
N ASP A 204 17.27 1.17 22.33
CA ASP A 204 16.13 1.36 21.44
C ASP A 204 16.52 1.24 19.97
N THR A 205 15.57 0.75 19.17
CA THR A 205 15.68 0.71 17.71
C THR A 205 14.70 1.69 17.07
N PHE A 206 14.99 2.11 15.83
CA PHE A 206 14.08 2.94 15.06
C PHE A 206 12.79 2.20 14.70
N ASP A 207 11.69 2.96 14.63
CA ASP A 207 10.45 2.56 13.98
C ASP A 207 10.72 2.08 12.55
N THR A 208 10.08 1.00 12.12
CA THR A 208 10.20 0.49 10.74
C THR A 208 9.73 1.53 9.70
N TRP A 209 8.81 2.42 10.07
CA TRP A 209 8.41 3.54 9.19
C TRP A 209 9.51 4.59 9.01
N PHE A 210 10.46 4.69 9.96
CA PHE A 210 11.62 5.58 9.87
C PHE A 210 12.63 5.09 8.85
N SER A 211 12.89 3.79 8.78
CA SER A 211 13.76 3.23 7.75
C SER A 211 13.08 3.19 6.38
N SER A 212 11.86 2.62 6.31
CA SER A 212 11.14 2.46 5.03
C SER A 212 10.73 3.77 4.37
N GLY A 213 10.52 4.84 5.15
CA GLY A 213 10.26 6.17 4.60
C GLY A 213 11.43 6.74 3.76
N GLN A 214 12.64 6.22 3.93
CA GLN A 214 13.82 6.71 3.22
C GLN A 214 14.08 5.96 1.91
N TRP A 215 13.23 4.98 1.60
CA TRP A 215 13.35 4.11 0.43
C TRP A 215 13.60 4.85 -0.91
N PRO A 216 12.86 5.93 -1.26
CA PRO A 216 12.93 6.50 -2.61
C PRO A 216 14.31 7.02 -3.03
N TYR A 217 15.14 7.46 -2.08
CA TYR A 217 16.47 8.00 -2.37
C TYR A 217 17.59 7.07 -1.90
N LEU A 218 17.42 6.37 -0.76
CA LEU A 218 18.47 5.46 -0.27
C LEU A 218 18.67 4.26 -1.20
N ALA A 219 17.59 3.72 -1.78
CA ALA A 219 17.67 2.60 -2.72
C ALA A 219 18.47 2.95 -3.99
N LEU A 220 18.57 4.24 -4.33
CA LEU A 220 19.29 4.75 -5.50
C LEU A 220 20.72 5.21 -5.19
N GLY A 221 21.22 4.97 -3.97
CA GLY A 221 22.60 5.32 -3.59
C GLY A 221 22.82 6.83 -3.32
N TYR A 222 21.78 7.53 -2.84
CA TYR A 222 21.89 8.93 -2.41
C TYR A 222 23.10 9.18 -1.48
N PRO A 223 23.82 10.33 -1.60
CA PRO A 223 23.54 11.43 -2.54
C PRO A 223 24.30 11.36 -3.86
N ASN A 224 25.26 10.45 -4.00
CA ASN A 224 26.32 10.59 -5.02
C ASN A 224 26.25 9.58 -6.17
N HIS A 225 25.41 8.55 -6.08
CA HIS A 225 25.33 7.52 -7.12
C HIS A 225 24.58 8.03 -8.36
N SER A 226 24.97 7.54 -9.55
CA SER A 226 24.36 7.93 -10.83
C SER A 226 22.86 7.58 -10.90
N ASP A 227 22.46 6.49 -10.24
CA ASP A 227 21.06 6.07 -10.22
C ASP A 227 20.17 7.11 -9.54
N PHE A 228 20.64 7.74 -8.45
CA PHE A 228 19.90 8.83 -7.81
C PHE A 228 19.74 10.02 -8.76
N GLN A 229 20.79 10.40 -9.48
CA GLN A 229 20.74 11.51 -10.44
C GLN A 229 19.85 11.24 -11.65
N THR A 230 19.66 9.97 -12.01
CA THR A 230 18.93 9.57 -13.23
C THR A 230 17.47 9.22 -12.95
N TYR A 231 17.19 8.56 -11.82
CA TYR A 231 15.90 7.92 -11.54
C TYR A 231 15.17 8.54 -10.34
N TYR A 232 15.70 9.62 -9.76
CA TYR A 232 14.99 10.43 -8.78
C TYR A 232 14.58 11.77 -9.39
N PRO A 233 13.32 12.20 -9.22
CA PRO A 233 12.24 11.53 -8.51
C PRO A 233 11.63 10.33 -9.27
N THR A 234 11.04 9.38 -8.54
CA THR A 234 10.39 8.20 -9.14
C THR A 234 9.09 8.56 -9.86
N ASP A 235 8.82 8.05 -11.06
CA ASP A 235 7.60 8.40 -11.79
C ASP A 235 6.30 8.02 -11.07
N VAL A 236 6.21 6.77 -10.58
CA VAL A 236 5.00 6.22 -9.96
C VAL A 236 5.33 5.43 -8.70
N MET A 237 4.81 5.87 -7.57
CA MET A 237 4.75 5.11 -6.32
C MET A 237 3.40 4.37 -6.25
N GLU A 238 3.45 3.07 -6.51
CA GLU A 238 2.30 2.17 -6.47
C GLU A 238 2.21 1.50 -5.10
N THR A 239 1.07 1.62 -4.42
CA THR A 239 0.88 0.96 -3.13
C THR A 239 -0.59 0.80 -2.71
N GLY A 240 -0.82 0.01 -1.67
CA GLY A 240 -2.15 -0.16 -1.09
C GLY A 240 -2.63 1.13 -0.42
N HIS A 241 -3.90 1.45 -0.60
CA HIS A 241 -4.50 2.64 -0.02
C HIS A 241 -4.45 2.71 1.52
N ASP A 242 -4.22 1.58 2.20
CA ASP A 242 -4.02 1.51 3.65
C ASP A 242 -2.69 2.14 4.11
N LEU A 243 -1.74 2.35 3.20
CA LEU A 243 -0.44 2.94 3.49
C LEU A 243 -0.39 4.46 3.30
N ILE A 244 -1.51 5.10 2.91
CA ILE A 244 -1.63 6.56 2.76
C ILE A 244 -1.32 7.32 4.06
N PHE A 245 -1.50 6.70 5.22
CA PHE A 245 -1.22 7.31 6.53
C PHE A 245 0.11 6.90 7.13
N ARG A 246 0.74 5.85 6.58
CA ARG A 246 1.88 5.17 7.22
C ARG A 246 3.17 5.37 6.45
N TRP A 247 3.16 5.07 5.16
CA TRP A 247 4.39 5.01 4.38
C TRP A 247 4.54 6.21 3.44
N VAL A 248 3.50 6.49 2.64
CA VAL A 248 3.53 7.58 1.64
C VAL A 248 3.93 8.91 2.27
N PRO A 249 3.37 9.37 3.40
CA PRO A 249 3.76 10.65 3.98
C PRO A 249 5.19 10.69 4.49
N ARG A 250 5.70 9.58 5.04
CA ARG A 250 7.10 9.50 5.51
C ARG A 250 8.06 9.64 4.35
N MET A 251 7.74 9.00 3.21
CA MET A 251 8.53 9.15 1.99
C MET A 251 8.51 10.59 1.46
N VAL A 252 7.34 11.23 1.41
CA VAL A 252 7.22 12.63 0.98
C VAL A 252 8.04 13.54 1.89
N ILE A 253 7.88 13.41 3.20
CA ILE A 253 8.61 14.21 4.20
C ILE A 253 10.11 14.02 4.06
N PHE A 254 10.61 12.77 4.01
CA PHE A 254 12.04 12.54 3.94
C PHE A 254 12.66 12.93 2.59
N GLY A 255 11.94 12.74 1.48
CA GLY A 255 12.36 13.25 0.17
C GLY A 255 12.55 14.77 0.20
N LEU A 256 11.53 15.50 0.65
CA LEU A 256 11.59 16.96 0.73
C LEU A 256 12.65 17.44 1.74
N TYR A 257 12.77 16.76 2.89
CA TYR A 257 13.72 17.15 3.92
C TYR A 257 15.19 16.86 3.54
N ARG A 258 15.47 15.68 2.99
CA ARG A 258 16.84 15.22 2.66
C ARG A 258 17.24 15.57 1.24
N ALA A 259 16.47 15.11 0.26
CA ALA A 259 16.75 15.26 -1.17
C ALA A 259 16.25 16.60 -1.75
N LYS A 260 15.50 17.39 -0.97
CA LYS A 260 15.00 18.73 -1.35
C LYS A 260 14.00 18.76 -2.50
N GLU A 261 13.42 17.60 -2.82
CA GLU A 261 12.43 17.43 -3.87
C GLU A 261 11.40 16.36 -3.46
N ALA A 262 10.22 16.37 -4.08
CA ALA A 262 9.22 15.34 -3.86
C ALA A 262 9.75 13.97 -4.36
N PRO A 263 9.58 12.87 -3.61
CA PRO A 263 10.17 11.58 -3.97
C PRO A 263 9.57 10.90 -5.20
N PHE A 264 8.38 11.33 -5.64
CA PHE A 264 7.69 10.75 -6.79
C PHE A 264 6.75 11.75 -7.45
N HIS A 265 6.46 11.57 -8.74
CA HIS A 265 5.52 12.40 -9.49
C HIS A 265 4.06 11.98 -9.27
N THR A 266 3.80 10.66 -9.24
CA THR A 266 2.45 10.11 -9.09
C THR A 266 2.40 9.08 -7.97
N VAL A 267 1.36 9.12 -7.14
CA VAL A 267 1.01 8.08 -6.17
C VAL A 267 -0.22 7.34 -6.69
N TYR A 268 -0.05 6.09 -7.08
CA TYR A 268 -1.14 5.21 -7.49
C TYR A 268 -1.53 4.33 -6.31
N LEU A 269 -2.77 4.47 -5.83
CA LEU A 269 -3.29 3.72 -4.70
C LEU A 269 -4.26 2.65 -5.19
N HIS A 270 -3.90 1.37 -5.03
CA HIS A 270 -4.84 0.26 -5.25
C HIS A 270 -5.64 -0.03 -3.98
N GLY A 271 -6.82 -0.63 -4.13
CA GLY A 271 -7.58 -1.16 -2.98
C GLY A 271 -7.09 -2.56 -2.56
N LEU A 272 -7.51 -3.00 -1.39
CA LEU A 272 -7.12 -4.30 -0.84
C LEU A 272 -7.82 -5.47 -1.54
N VAL A 273 -7.12 -6.60 -1.64
CA VAL A 273 -7.72 -7.87 -2.06
C VAL A 273 -8.41 -8.51 -0.84
N ASN A 274 -9.71 -8.74 -1.00
CA ASN A 274 -10.57 -9.42 -0.06
C ASN A 274 -10.93 -10.82 -0.57
N ASP A 275 -11.46 -11.65 0.33
CA ASP A 275 -12.05 -12.92 -0.09
C ASP A 275 -13.29 -12.70 -0.98
N ALA A 276 -13.81 -13.78 -1.57
CA ALA A 276 -14.98 -13.73 -2.44
C ALA A 276 -16.26 -13.19 -1.76
N LYS A 277 -16.29 -13.08 -0.42
CA LYS A 277 -17.40 -12.52 0.37
C LYS A 277 -17.12 -11.07 0.80
N GLY A 278 -16.06 -10.44 0.29
CA GLY A 278 -15.67 -9.08 0.61
C GLY A 278 -15.03 -8.89 1.99
N LYS A 279 -14.65 -9.98 2.69
CA LYS A 279 -13.97 -9.87 3.98
C LYS A 279 -12.46 -9.76 3.77
N LYS A 280 -11.82 -8.87 4.54
CA LYS A 280 -10.36 -8.77 4.61
C LYS A 280 -9.74 -10.14 4.86
N MET A 281 -8.82 -10.54 3.98
CA MET A 281 -8.07 -11.78 4.13
C MET A 281 -7.15 -11.69 5.35
N SER A 282 -7.20 -12.69 6.25
CA SER A 282 -6.27 -12.81 7.37
C SER A 282 -6.02 -14.27 7.73
N LYS A 283 -4.79 -14.60 8.13
CA LYS A 283 -4.41 -15.96 8.55
C LYS A 283 -5.34 -16.49 9.65
N SER A 284 -5.72 -15.63 10.60
CA SER A 284 -6.64 -15.95 11.70
C SER A 284 -8.06 -16.31 11.26
N LYS A 285 -8.53 -15.82 10.11
CA LYS A 285 -9.87 -16.12 9.56
C LYS A 285 -9.86 -17.33 8.63
N GLY A 286 -8.70 -17.89 8.32
CA GLY A 286 -8.56 -19.02 7.40
C GLY A 286 -8.97 -18.72 5.95
N ASN A 287 -9.19 -17.44 5.60
CA ASN A 287 -9.69 -17.01 4.29
C ASN A 287 -8.56 -16.43 3.39
N VAL A 288 -7.31 -16.74 3.71
CA VAL A 288 -6.16 -16.34 2.88
C VAL A 288 -6.04 -17.32 1.73
N ILE A 289 -5.96 -16.78 0.51
CA ILE A 289 -5.67 -17.58 -0.68
C ILE A 289 -4.21 -17.35 -1.05
N ASN A 290 -3.43 -18.43 -1.17
CA ASN A 290 -2.04 -18.33 -1.58
C ASN A 290 -1.96 -18.07 -3.10
N PRO A 291 -1.35 -16.96 -3.56
CA PRO A 291 -1.25 -16.66 -4.99
C PRO A 291 -0.50 -17.76 -5.76
N LEU A 292 0.45 -18.46 -5.12
CA LEU A 292 1.17 -19.56 -5.77
C LEU A 292 0.29 -20.78 -6.04
N GLU A 293 -0.69 -21.06 -5.18
CA GLU A 293 -1.65 -22.14 -5.38
C GLU A 293 -2.58 -21.83 -6.55
N LEU A 294 -3.06 -20.58 -6.62
CA LEU A 294 -3.88 -20.10 -7.73
C LEU A 294 -3.10 -20.11 -9.05
N SER A 295 -1.86 -19.61 -9.07
CA SER A 295 -0.99 -19.64 -10.24
C SER A 295 -0.71 -21.07 -10.70
N LYS A 296 -0.48 -22.01 -9.77
CA LYS A 296 -0.29 -23.43 -10.12
C LYS A 296 -1.56 -24.06 -10.72
N LYS A 297 -2.74 -23.67 -10.22
CA LYS A 297 -4.03 -24.25 -10.65
C LYS A 297 -4.54 -23.67 -11.98
N TYR A 298 -4.36 -22.36 -12.19
CA TYR A 298 -4.95 -21.63 -13.32
C TYR A 298 -3.95 -20.97 -14.27
N GLY A 299 -2.69 -20.83 -13.87
CA GLY A 299 -1.64 -20.11 -14.59
C GLY A 299 -1.45 -18.69 -14.05
N THR A 300 -0.21 -18.20 -14.10
CA THR A 300 0.16 -16.86 -13.60
C THR A 300 -0.54 -15.75 -14.39
N ASP A 301 -0.65 -15.88 -15.72
CA ASP A 301 -1.35 -14.89 -16.55
C ASP A 301 -2.83 -14.76 -16.20
N ALA A 302 -3.48 -15.88 -15.87
CA ALA A 302 -4.88 -15.89 -15.45
C ALA A 302 -5.06 -15.16 -14.11
N LEU A 303 -4.14 -15.36 -13.16
CA LEU A 303 -4.14 -14.64 -11.89
C LEU A 303 -3.93 -13.13 -12.10
N ARG A 304 -2.94 -12.74 -12.93
CA ARG A 304 -2.66 -11.33 -13.26
C ARG A 304 -3.90 -10.64 -13.83
N MET A 305 -4.53 -11.23 -14.84
CA MET A 305 -5.77 -10.70 -15.43
C MET A 305 -6.91 -10.61 -14.42
N GLY A 306 -7.08 -11.65 -13.58
CA GLY A 306 -8.12 -11.67 -12.54
C GLY A 306 -7.99 -10.53 -11.52
N LEU A 307 -6.76 -10.11 -11.21
CA LEU A 307 -6.46 -9.03 -10.27
C LEU A 307 -6.67 -7.63 -10.87
N MET A 308 -6.47 -7.46 -12.18
CA MET A 308 -6.51 -6.15 -12.84
C MET A 308 -7.85 -5.82 -13.47
N VAL A 309 -8.45 -6.75 -14.23
CA VAL A 309 -9.64 -6.46 -15.03
C VAL A 309 -10.81 -6.09 -14.11
N GLY A 310 -11.46 -4.97 -14.41
CA GLY A 310 -12.56 -4.43 -13.63
C GLY A 310 -12.19 -3.94 -12.22
N ASN A 311 -10.89 -3.74 -11.94
CA ASN A 311 -10.41 -3.26 -10.63
C ASN A 311 -9.92 -1.80 -10.73
N THR A 312 -10.80 -0.86 -10.42
CA THR A 312 -10.49 0.58 -10.45
C THR A 312 -9.56 0.97 -9.29
N PRO A 313 -8.61 1.91 -9.47
CA PRO A 313 -7.76 2.41 -8.39
C PRO A 313 -8.57 2.79 -7.13
N GLY A 314 -8.00 2.51 -5.96
CA GLY A 314 -8.60 2.79 -4.66
C GLY A 314 -9.75 1.88 -4.23
N THR A 315 -10.23 0.99 -5.11
CA THR A 315 -11.36 0.10 -4.85
C THR A 315 -10.90 -1.28 -4.41
N ASN A 316 -11.51 -1.83 -3.36
CA ASN A 316 -11.20 -3.18 -2.90
C ASN A 316 -11.75 -4.24 -3.85
N LEU A 317 -10.95 -5.27 -4.13
CA LEU A 317 -11.33 -6.37 -5.00
C LEU A 317 -11.79 -7.56 -4.17
N SER A 318 -13.01 -8.05 -4.40
CA SER A 318 -13.44 -9.36 -3.91
C SER A 318 -13.03 -10.42 -4.93
N LEU A 319 -11.88 -11.07 -4.71
CA LEU A 319 -11.31 -12.00 -5.68
C LEU A 319 -11.98 -13.36 -5.56
N SER A 320 -12.76 -13.74 -6.58
CA SER A 320 -13.29 -15.09 -6.72
C SER A 320 -12.37 -15.96 -7.55
N GLU A 321 -12.25 -17.23 -7.16
CA GLU A 321 -11.48 -18.21 -7.91
C GLU A 321 -12.07 -18.45 -9.32
N ASP A 322 -13.39 -18.37 -9.46
CA ASP A 322 -14.08 -18.46 -10.75
C ASP A 322 -13.67 -17.35 -11.72
N LYS A 323 -13.42 -16.12 -11.21
CA LYS A 323 -12.89 -15.03 -12.04
C LYS A 323 -11.52 -15.38 -12.60
N ILE A 324 -10.64 -15.98 -11.80
CA ILE A 324 -9.30 -16.40 -12.26
C ILE A 324 -9.43 -17.54 -13.28
N LYS A 325 -10.31 -18.52 -13.00
CA LYS A 325 -10.60 -19.62 -13.92
C LYS A 325 -11.09 -19.13 -15.29
N ALA A 326 -11.91 -18.08 -15.33
CA ALA A 326 -12.34 -17.46 -16.60
C ALA A 326 -11.13 -17.00 -17.45
N TYR A 327 -10.13 -16.36 -16.84
CA TYR A 327 -8.93 -15.92 -17.57
C TYR A 327 -7.97 -17.05 -17.95
N LYS A 328 -8.03 -18.21 -17.29
CA LYS A 328 -7.38 -19.42 -17.83
C LYS A 328 -7.98 -19.80 -19.19
N HIS A 329 -9.29 -19.72 -19.34
CA HIS A 329 -9.94 -19.97 -20.63
C HIS A 329 -9.53 -18.94 -21.68
N PHE A 330 -9.28 -17.68 -21.27
CA PHE A 330 -8.72 -16.66 -22.16
C PHE A 330 -7.30 -16.98 -22.62
N ALA A 331 -6.40 -17.40 -21.71
CA ALA A 331 -5.07 -17.86 -22.09
C ALA A 331 -5.13 -19.01 -23.11
N ASN A 332 -6.06 -19.96 -22.93
CA ASN A 332 -6.28 -21.04 -23.88
C ASN A 332 -6.83 -20.54 -25.23
N LYS A 333 -7.70 -19.53 -25.23
CA LYS A 333 -8.22 -18.91 -26.46
C LYS A 333 -7.09 -18.22 -27.24
N ILE A 334 -6.20 -17.51 -26.56
CA ILE A 334 -4.98 -16.95 -27.15
C ILE A 334 -4.17 -18.05 -27.82
N TRP A 335 -3.82 -19.09 -27.07
CA TRP A 335 -3.05 -20.21 -27.60
C TRP A 335 -3.67 -20.87 -28.84
N ASN A 336 -4.97 -21.13 -28.81
CA ASN A 336 -5.68 -21.80 -29.91
C ASN A 336 -5.78 -20.91 -31.16
N ALA A 337 -6.09 -19.62 -31.00
CA ALA A 337 -6.13 -18.67 -32.11
C ALA A 337 -4.74 -18.54 -32.75
N SER A 338 -3.68 -18.42 -31.93
CA SER A 338 -2.30 -18.35 -32.41
C SER A 338 -1.90 -19.59 -33.20
N LYS A 339 -2.19 -20.79 -32.69
CA LYS A 339 -1.92 -22.05 -33.41
C LYS A 339 -2.60 -22.10 -34.77
N PHE A 340 -3.84 -21.65 -34.86
CA PHE A 340 -4.57 -21.59 -36.12
C PHE A 340 -3.88 -20.65 -37.11
N VAL A 341 -3.54 -19.43 -36.68
CA VAL A 341 -2.86 -18.44 -37.53
C VAL A 341 -1.50 -18.96 -38.00
N LEU A 342 -0.68 -19.51 -37.08
CA LEU A 342 0.63 -20.06 -37.42
C LEU A 342 0.55 -21.23 -38.42
N ALA A 343 -0.45 -22.10 -38.29
CA ALA A 343 -0.69 -23.16 -39.26
C ALA A 343 -1.16 -22.61 -40.62
N ALA A 344 -1.97 -21.54 -40.61
CA ALA A 344 -2.47 -20.91 -41.82
C ALA A 344 -1.37 -20.25 -42.66
N ILE A 345 -0.24 -19.87 -42.07
CA ILE A 345 0.85 -19.12 -42.72
C ILE A 345 2.10 -19.95 -43.03
N GLU A 346 2.13 -21.25 -42.73
CA GLU A 346 3.34 -22.10 -42.75
C GLU A 346 4.13 -22.08 -44.08
N ASN A 347 3.47 -21.76 -45.20
CA ASN A 347 4.08 -21.69 -46.53
C ASN A 347 3.84 -20.36 -47.25
N ALA A 348 3.58 -19.27 -46.52
CA ALA A 348 3.33 -17.95 -47.09
C ALA A 348 4.56 -17.05 -46.97
N ASP A 349 4.89 -16.33 -48.04
CA ASP A 349 5.88 -15.24 -47.98
C ASP A 349 5.18 -13.97 -47.48
N LEU A 350 5.41 -13.64 -46.21
CA LEU A 350 4.77 -12.54 -45.49
C LEU A 350 5.74 -11.41 -45.14
N VAL A 351 6.95 -11.41 -45.75
CA VAL A 351 7.97 -10.39 -45.49
C VAL A 351 7.49 -9.02 -45.98
N THR A 352 6.77 -8.98 -47.10
CA THR A 352 6.24 -7.76 -47.70
C THR A 352 4.72 -7.70 -47.56
N GLN A 353 4.19 -6.50 -47.37
CA GLN A 353 2.74 -6.30 -47.31
C GLN A 353 2.13 -6.56 -48.70
N PRO A 354 1.19 -7.53 -48.82
CA PRO A 354 0.52 -7.80 -50.07
C PRO A 354 -0.55 -6.74 -50.35
N LYS A 355 -1.12 -6.76 -51.57
CA LYS A 355 -2.33 -5.98 -51.86
C LYS A 355 -3.47 -6.47 -50.97
N LEU A 356 -3.97 -5.59 -50.12
CA LEU A 356 -5.01 -5.93 -49.15
C LEU A 356 -6.40 -5.97 -49.78
N ALA A 357 -7.19 -6.98 -49.39
CA ALA A 357 -8.63 -6.97 -49.57
C ALA A 357 -9.27 -5.90 -48.68
N ALA A 358 -10.44 -5.39 -49.09
CA ALA A 358 -11.11 -4.30 -48.37
C ALA A 358 -11.47 -4.68 -46.92
N GLU A 359 -11.86 -5.94 -46.70
CA GLU A 359 -12.20 -6.48 -45.38
C GLU A 359 -10.97 -6.59 -44.47
N ASP A 360 -9.82 -6.90 -45.06
CA ASP A 360 -8.55 -6.99 -44.33
C ASP A 360 -8.04 -5.59 -43.96
N GLN A 361 -8.14 -4.61 -44.87
CA GLN A 361 -7.82 -3.22 -44.56
C GLN A 361 -8.70 -2.70 -43.42
N LYS A 362 -10.00 -2.97 -43.46
CA LYS A 362 -10.94 -2.61 -42.38
C LYS A 362 -10.53 -3.22 -41.04
N SER A 363 -10.06 -4.48 -41.04
CA SER A 363 -9.60 -5.16 -39.82
C SER A 363 -8.33 -4.51 -39.24
N LEU A 364 -7.44 -4.01 -40.09
CA LEU A 364 -6.25 -3.27 -39.68
C LEU A 364 -6.59 -1.86 -39.16
N ASP A 365 -7.57 -1.19 -39.76
CA ASP A 365 -8.06 0.10 -39.28
C ASP A 365 -8.69 -0.06 -37.88
N GLU A 366 -9.43 -1.14 -37.65
CA GLU A 366 -9.97 -1.48 -36.31
C GLU A 366 -8.85 -1.80 -35.31
N LEU A 367 -7.82 -2.56 -35.71
CA LEU A 367 -6.63 -2.82 -34.89
C LEU A 367 -5.93 -1.52 -34.49
N LYS A 368 -5.78 -0.58 -35.42
CA LYS A 368 -5.18 0.72 -35.16
C LYS A 368 -5.99 1.50 -34.11
N ALA A 369 -7.30 1.62 -34.32
CA ALA A 369 -8.17 2.34 -33.39
C ALA A 369 -8.11 1.75 -31.98
N ILE A 370 -8.22 0.43 -31.83
CA ILE A 370 -8.16 -0.19 -30.49
C ILE A 370 -6.79 -0.04 -29.84
N THR A 371 -5.70 -0.07 -30.63
CA THR A 371 -4.34 0.15 -30.13
C THR A 371 -4.16 1.55 -29.54
N GLU A 372 -4.67 2.57 -30.24
CA GLU A 372 -4.65 3.95 -29.76
C GLU A 372 -5.45 4.10 -28.45
N GLU A 373 -6.63 3.48 -28.38
CA GLU A 373 -7.44 3.47 -27.15
C GLU A 373 -6.76 2.79 -25.97
N ILE A 374 -6.18 1.60 -26.17
CA ILE A 374 -5.47 0.85 -25.13
C ILE A 374 -4.26 1.65 -24.64
N THR A 375 -3.52 2.25 -25.58
CA THR A 375 -2.36 3.10 -25.25
C THR A 375 -2.81 4.28 -24.40
N ALA A 376 -3.87 4.99 -24.79
CA ALA A 376 -4.41 6.10 -24.02
C ALA A 376 -4.90 5.70 -22.62
N ASP A 377 -5.47 4.49 -22.48
CA ASP A 377 -5.86 3.95 -21.18
C ASP A 377 -4.66 3.60 -20.31
N MET A 378 -3.59 3.05 -20.88
CA MET A 378 -2.34 2.77 -20.14
C MET A 378 -1.66 4.05 -19.66
N GLU A 379 -1.51 5.06 -20.52
CA GLU A 379 -0.96 6.37 -20.17
C GLU A 379 -1.79 7.09 -19.09
N ALA A 380 -3.10 6.87 -19.08
CA ALA A 380 -4.00 7.40 -18.06
C ALA A 380 -4.07 6.56 -16.77
N TYR A 381 -3.23 5.52 -16.62
CA TYR A 381 -3.27 4.55 -15.52
C TYR A 381 -4.60 3.79 -15.38
N ARG A 382 -5.40 3.71 -16.44
CA ARG A 382 -6.63 2.91 -16.53
C ARG A 382 -6.32 1.47 -16.98
N LEU A 383 -5.36 0.84 -16.30
CA LEU A 383 -4.87 -0.51 -16.64
C LEU A 383 -5.98 -1.57 -16.63
N TYR A 384 -6.95 -1.41 -15.73
CA TYR A 384 -8.12 -2.29 -15.63
C TYR A 384 -8.99 -2.26 -16.90
N LEU A 385 -9.12 -1.07 -17.52
CA LEU A 385 -9.93 -0.85 -18.71
C LEU A 385 -9.16 -1.28 -19.97
N ALA A 386 -7.86 -0.99 -20.04
CA ALA A 386 -6.98 -1.49 -21.09
C ALA A 386 -7.02 -3.02 -21.19
N ALA A 387 -6.89 -3.72 -20.05
CA ALA A 387 -6.95 -5.18 -19.99
C ALA A 387 -8.34 -5.73 -20.38
N GLU A 388 -9.43 -5.04 -20.02
CA GLU A 388 -10.80 -5.41 -20.41
C GLU A 388 -11.03 -5.26 -21.92
N LYS A 389 -10.63 -4.12 -22.50
CA LYS A 389 -10.70 -3.89 -23.95
C LYS A 389 -9.90 -4.91 -24.73
N LEU A 390 -8.70 -5.25 -24.26
CA LEU A 390 -7.86 -6.28 -24.87
C LEU A 390 -8.50 -7.67 -24.84
N TYR A 391 -9.11 -8.04 -23.72
CA TYR A 391 -9.87 -9.28 -23.61
C TYR A 391 -10.98 -9.34 -24.68
N HIS A 392 -11.80 -8.29 -24.77
CA HIS A 392 -12.90 -8.25 -25.73
C HIS A 392 -12.43 -8.23 -27.18
N TYR A 393 -11.42 -7.42 -27.50
CA TYR A 393 -10.87 -7.34 -28.85
C TYR A 393 -10.29 -8.69 -29.29
N PHE A 394 -9.41 -9.29 -28.49
CA PHE A 394 -8.79 -10.56 -28.87
C PHE A 394 -9.82 -11.68 -29.00
N TRP A 395 -10.72 -11.81 -28.02
CA TRP A 395 -11.69 -12.90 -28.02
C TRP A 395 -12.76 -12.71 -29.07
N HIS A 396 -13.52 -11.62 -29.01
CA HIS A 396 -14.76 -11.47 -29.76
C HIS A 396 -14.58 -10.81 -31.12
N THR A 397 -13.59 -9.92 -31.27
CA THR A 397 -13.31 -9.33 -32.58
C THR A 397 -12.35 -10.22 -33.34
N PHE A 398 -11.14 -10.46 -32.82
CA PHE A 398 -10.14 -11.20 -33.58
C PHE A 398 -10.51 -12.68 -33.74
N ALA A 399 -10.70 -13.40 -32.65
CA ALA A 399 -10.85 -14.86 -32.74
C ALA A 399 -12.26 -15.32 -33.16
N ASP A 400 -13.33 -14.67 -32.71
CA ASP A 400 -14.70 -15.08 -33.05
C ASP A 400 -15.19 -14.51 -34.41
N LYS A 401 -14.65 -13.38 -34.89
CA LYS A 401 -15.07 -12.76 -36.16
C LYS A 401 -13.97 -12.81 -37.23
N ILE A 402 -12.88 -12.07 -37.06
CA ILE A 402 -11.86 -11.89 -38.11
C ILE A 402 -11.27 -13.23 -38.55
N VAL A 403 -10.90 -14.09 -37.60
CA VAL A 403 -10.38 -15.44 -37.89
C VAL A 403 -11.42 -16.30 -38.62
N GLU A 404 -12.68 -16.27 -38.19
CA GLU A 404 -13.76 -17.07 -38.79
C GLU A 404 -14.09 -16.59 -40.22
N GLU A 405 -14.17 -15.28 -40.44
CA GLU A 405 -14.40 -14.64 -41.74
C GLU A 405 -13.24 -14.86 -42.73
N ALA A 406 -12.01 -15.05 -42.24
CA ALA A 406 -10.86 -15.36 -43.07
C ALA A 406 -10.85 -16.84 -43.56
N LYS A 407 -11.49 -17.77 -42.84
CA LYS A 407 -11.42 -19.23 -43.17
C LYS A 407 -11.81 -19.59 -44.61
N PRO A 408 -12.88 -19.04 -45.22
CA PRO A 408 -13.21 -19.34 -46.60
C PRO A 408 -12.12 -18.92 -47.57
N ARG A 409 -11.52 -17.74 -47.37
CA ARG A 409 -10.44 -17.20 -48.21
C ARG A 409 -9.15 -17.99 -48.05
N LEU A 410 -8.82 -18.42 -46.84
CA LEU A 410 -7.67 -19.29 -46.56
C LEU A 410 -7.76 -20.65 -47.27
N ARG A 411 -8.98 -21.13 -47.55
CA ARG A 411 -9.26 -22.38 -48.28
C ARG A 411 -9.47 -22.19 -49.79
N SER A 412 -9.49 -20.96 -50.27
CA SER A 412 -9.73 -20.65 -51.67
C SER A 412 -8.46 -20.81 -52.52
N GLU A 413 -8.66 -20.98 -53.82
CA GLU A 413 -7.59 -21.00 -54.83
C GLU A 413 -7.14 -19.57 -55.24
N ASP A 414 -7.82 -18.52 -54.74
CA ASP A 414 -7.41 -17.14 -54.97
C ASP A 414 -6.16 -16.81 -54.13
N ALA A 415 -4.99 -16.92 -54.77
CA ALA A 415 -3.71 -16.65 -54.15
C ALA A 415 -3.61 -15.22 -53.56
N GLY A 416 -4.25 -14.23 -54.19
CA GLY A 416 -4.20 -12.84 -53.75
C GLY A 416 -5.00 -12.62 -52.45
N GLY A 417 -6.28 -13.01 -52.46
CA GLY A 417 -7.14 -12.91 -51.29
C GLY A 417 -6.66 -13.78 -50.11
N LYS A 418 -6.04 -14.94 -50.40
CA LYS A 418 -5.42 -15.80 -49.41
C LYS A 418 -4.20 -15.16 -48.75
N LEU A 419 -3.29 -14.60 -49.54
CA LEU A 419 -2.09 -13.93 -49.02
C LEU A 419 -2.43 -12.69 -48.20
N SER A 420 -3.41 -11.91 -48.65
CA SER A 420 -3.97 -10.77 -47.89
C SER A 420 -4.48 -11.21 -46.51
N ALA A 421 -5.29 -12.27 -46.45
CA ALA A 421 -5.82 -12.80 -45.19
C ALA A 421 -4.69 -13.29 -44.25
N GLN A 422 -3.74 -14.05 -44.79
CA GLN A 422 -2.61 -14.59 -44.03
C GLN A 422 -1.75 -13.48 -43.41
N TRP A 423 -1.43 -12.45 -44.19
CA TRP A 423 -0.64 -11.30 -43.73
C TRP A 423 -1.40 -10.52 -42.64
N THR A 424 -2.67 -10.21 -42.85
CA THR A 424 -3.49 -9.47 -41.89
C THR A 424 -3.67 -10.22 -40.58
N LEU A 425 -3.93 -11.54 -40.62
CA LEU A 425 -4.05 -12.35 -39.40
C LEU A 425 -2.73 -12.37 -38.61
N LEU A 426 -1.59 -12.48 -39.30
CA LEU A 426 -0.28 -12.44 -38.66
C LEU A 426 -0.01 -11.08 -38.01
N THR A 427 -0.32 -9.99 -38.70
CA THR A 427 -0.15 -8.61 -38.20
C THR A 427 -1.02 -8.32 -36.98
N ILE A 428 -2.29 -8.72 -37.01
CA ILE A 428 -3.21 -8.57 -35.87
C ILE A 428 -2.74 -9.41 -34.69
N LEU A 429 -2.32 -10.66 -34.93
CA LEU A 429 -1.79 -11.53 -33.87
C LEU A 429 -0.54 -10.92 -33.23
N SER A 430 0.47 -10.54 -34.02
CA SER A 430 1.73 -9.97 -33.53
C SER A 430 1.48 -8.71 -32.70
N THR A 431 0.63 -7.81 -33.18
CA THR A 431 0.26 -6.57 -32.47
C THR A 431 -0.49 -6.88 -31.18
N SER A 432 -1.47 -7.80 -31.22
CA SER A 432 -2.23 -8.18 -30.03
C SER A 432 -1.36 -8.81 -28.95
N LEU A 433 -0.35 -9.60 -29.31
CA LEU A 433 0.60 -10.18 -28.36
C LEU A 433 1.41 -9.09 -27.66
N LYS A 434 1.90 -8.08 -28.39
CA LYS A 434 2.60 -6.92 -27.80
C LYS A 434 1.72 -6.18 -26.80
N LEU A 435 0.46 -5.90 -27.16
CA LEU A 435 -0.47 -5.19 -26.29
C LEU A 435 -0.88 -6.01 -25.06
N LEU A 436 -1.01 -7.33 -25.20
CA LEU A 436 -1.34 -8.24 -24.10
C LEU A 436 -0.15 -8.50 -23.16
N HIS A 437 1.09 -8.32 -23.62
CA HIS A 437 2.29 -8.73 -22.89
C HIS A 437 2.43 -8.12 -21.48
N PRO A 438 2.16 -6.82 -21.24
CA PRO A 438 2.17 -6.25 -19.89
C PRO A 438 1.21 -6.96 -18.92
N PHE A 439 0.14 -7.56 -19.44
CA PHE A 439 -0.91 -8.19 -18.64
C PHE A 439 -0.72 -9.71 -18.52
N MET A 440 -0.36 -10.38 -19.63
CA MET A 440 -0.22 -11.84 -19.75
C MET A 440 1.15 -12.23 -20.35
N PRO A 441 2.26 -11.97 -19.64
CA PRO A 441 3.60 -12.10 -20.22
C PRO A 441 3.97 -13.54 -20.61
N PHE A 442 3.50 -14.57 -19.91
CA PHE A 442 4.01 -15.93 -20.14
C PHE A 442 3.45 -16.57 -21.43
N VAL A 443 2.13 -16.54 -21.61
CA VAL A 443 1.48 -17.09 -22.81
C VAL A 443 1.85 -16.28 -24.05
N THR A 444 1.95 -14.96 -23.92
CA THR A 444 2.29 -14.09 -25.06
C THR A 444 3.73 -14.30 -25.52
N GLU A 445 4.69 -14.40 -24.59
CA GLU A 445 6.09 -14.71 -24.89
C GLU A 445 6.23 -16.11 -25.53
N THR A 446 5.51 -17.10 -25.01
CA THR A 446 5.54 -18.47 -25.54
C THR A 446 5.01 -18.54 -26.98
N VAL A 447 3.94 -17.80 -27.28
CA VAL A 447 3.41 -17.70 -28.64
C VAL A 447 4.38 -16.93 -29.54
N TRP A 448 4.93 -15.82 -29.05
CA TRP A 448 5.87 -14.98 -29.80
C TRP A 448 7.09 -15.77 -30.29
N GLY A 449 7.66 -16.64 -29.45
CA GLY A 449 8.77 -17.51 -29.84
C GLY A 449 8.45 -18.52 -30.95
N GLN A 450 7.16 -18.70 -31.31
CA GLN A 450 6.73 -19.56 -32.42
C GLN A 450 6.47 -18.76 -33.71
N MET A 451 6.48 -17.43 -33.66
CA MET A 451 6.19 -16.57 -34.80
C MET A 451 7.32 -16.60 -35.85
N PRO A 452 7.00 -16.51 -37.15
CA PRO A 452 8.00 -16.38 -38.22
C PRO A 452 8.86 -15.12 -38.01
N HIS A 453 10.16 -15.20 -38.32
CA HIS A 453 11.12 -14.08 -38.29
C HIS A 453 11.33 -13.36 -36.94
N GLN A 454 10.75 -13.85 -35.84
CA GLN A 454 10.87 -13.26 -34.50
C GLN A 454 11.52 -14.19 -33.47
N LYS A 455 12.07 -15.33 -33.91
CA LYS A 455 12.70 -16.34 -33.05
C LYS A 455 13.93 -15.84 -32.28
N GLU A 456 14.53 -14.73 -32.69
CA GLU A 456 15.78 -14.22 -32.14
C GLU A 456 15.59 -13.06 -31.14
N THR A 457 14.36 -12.56 -30.96
CA THR A 457 14.06 -11.42 -30.08
C THR A 457 12.91 -11.72 -29.13
N LEU A 458 13.13 -11.49 -27.84
CA LEU A 458 12.07 -11.62 -26.82
C LEU A 458 10.98 -10.57 -27.03
N LEU A 459 9.72 -10.94 -26.77
CA LEU A 459 8.59 -10.00 -26.83
C LEU A 459 8.76 -8.88 -25.80
N MET A 460 9.33 -9.19 -24.63
CA MET A 460 9.54 -8.21 -23.57
C MET A 460 10.43 -7.00 -23.95
N ILE A 461 11.24 -7.10 -25.01
CA ILE A 461 12.07 -6.00 -25.53
C ILE A 461 11.53 -5.42 -26.84
N ALA A 462 10.38 -5.91 -27.33
CA ALA A 462 9.77 -5.41 -28.55
C ALA A 462 9.17 -4.01 -28.31
N GLU A 463 9.24 -3.15 -29.32
CA GLU A 463 8.63 -1.83 -29.26
C GLU A 463 7.11 -1.91 -29.15
N TRP A 464 6.57 -1.03 -28.30
CA TRP A 464 5.13 -0.82 -28.18
C TRP A 464 4.54 -0.45 -29.56
N PRO A 465 3.41 -1.04 -29.97
CA PRO A 465 2.83 -0.74 -31.28
C PRO A 465 2.52 0.74 -31.45
N ARG A 466 3.03 1.34 -32.53
CA ARG A 466 2.72 2.70 -32.96
C ARG A 466 2.23 2.68 -34.40
N PHE A 467 1.15 3.39 -34.66
CA PHE A 467 0.65 3.62 -36.01
C PHE A 467 0.91 5.09 -36.35
N ASP A 468 2.00 5.36 -37.06
CA ASP A 468 2.29 6.72 -37.49
C ASP A 468 1.15 7.25 -38.37
N SER A 469 0.77 8.50 -38.15
CA SER A 469 -0.23 9.21 -38.94
C SER A 469 0.30 9.66 -40.33
N SER A 470 1.56 9.35 -40.67
CA SER A 470 2.29 9.97 -41.78
C SER A 470 2.58 9.12 -43.02
N ASN A 471 2.04 7.91 -43.16
CA ASN A 471 2.21 7.11 -44.40
C ASN A 471 1.10 7.33 -45.46
N ASN A 472 0.61 8.57 -45.58
CA ASN A 472 -0.17 9.05 -46.73
C ASN A 472 0.65 10.08 -47.52
N LYS A 473 1.85 9.68 -47.95
CA LYS A 473 2.49 10.32 -49.10
C LYS A 473 2.73 9.24 -50.14
N ASP A 474 1.86 9.27 -51.14
CA ASP A 474 2.12 8.75 -52.47
C ASP A 474 3.55 9.12 -52.88
N GLU A 475 4.41 8.13 -53.08
CA GLU A 475 5.52 8.26 -54.01
C GLU A 475 5.00 7.82 -55.37
N SER A 476 4.63 8.83 -56.15
CA SER A 476 4.40 8.80 -57.59
C SER A 476 5.64 8.38 -58.37
#